data_AF-A0A9W9W2E6-F1
#
_entry.id   AF-A0A9W9W2E6-F1
#
_cell.length_a   1.000
_cell.length_b   1.000
_cell.length_c   1.000
_cell.angle_alpha   90.00
_cell.angle_beta   90.00
_cell.angle_gamma   90.00
#
_symmetry.space_group_name_H-M   'P 1'
#
loop_
_entity.id
_entity.type
_entity.pdbx_description
1 polymer ?
#
loop_
_entity_poly.entity_id
_entity_poly.type
_entity_poly.pdbx_seq_one_letter_code
_entity_poly.pdbx_strand_id
1 'polypeptide(L)'
;MSDSLHPPPAFLAKTPEKVTQQFIREVRDSVNHAMQFRPYRVTHVIAFHWENDKMNVQQLESDLLRTFRNKYGFQTTSFKIPLVESHLKLMNRLCDWSRERQGDDVLRIFVYSGHADVVGLHVTEWNLAGRSDHHSGMLLGPKIDWWSIRRPIEQYSGHSCYIFDCCSGGTGALRHYDGAEFMAARAWEQNATADPRFSFTKILIDTLNSLGGRPPTFAAIYSQIFRHAQTNRIGACPVHVPKTGSCSVTIGRSMDSQRITRSMEQNSYRVLISVKVRGDVQQDPAQWSAWLTQNIPKGILSTDVVVEGAFQGSGLVLLTVPIEVWTMMPRNDTAYKFIAHVSSCNILKPARPTALPIRSPPPSGKENVQGAR
;
A
#
# COMPACT_ATOMS: atom_id res chain seq x y z
N MET A 1 -13.97 9.08 -8.20
CA MET A 1 -15.38 8.92 -8.56
C MET A 1 -16.03 8.11 -7.44
N SER A 2 -16.72 8.83 -6.55
CA SER A 2 -17.61 8.21 -5.57
C SER A 2 -18.83 7.77 -6.35
N ASP A 3 -18.98 6.46 -6.58
CA ASP A 3 -20.26 5.92 -7.04
C ASP A 3 -21.26 6.28 -5.95
N SER A 4 -22.17 7.20 -6.24
CA SER A 4 -23.15 7.66 -5.26
C SER A 4 -24.03 6.49 -4.83
N LEU A 5 -24.08 6.25 -3.52
CA LEU A 5 -24.93 5.25 -2.84
C LEU A 5 -26.43 5.67 -2.85
N HIS A 6 -26.91 6.23 -3.96
CA HIS A 6 -28.31 6.64 -4.14
C HIS A 6 -29.07 5.51 -4.86
N PRO A 7 -30.42 5.41 -4.72
CA PRO A 7 -31.21 4.37 -5.37
C PRO A 7 -31.03 4.19 -6.88
N PRO A 8 -30.95 5.24 -7.73
CA PRO A 8 -30.95 5.05 -9.19
C PRO A 8 -29.74 4.26 -9.73
N PRO A 9 -28.49 4.49 -9.27
CA PRO A 9 -27.34 3.65 -9.62
C PRO A 9 -27.44 2.18 -9.18
N ALA A 10 -28.13 1.89 -8.07
CA ALA A 10 -28.22 0.53 -7.53
C ALA A 10 -29.04 -0.41 -8.45
N PHE A 11 -30.02 0.13 -9.18
CA PHE A 11 -30.79 -0.62 -10.18
C PHE A 11 -30.03 -0.89 -11.48
N LEU A 12 -28.90 -0.22 -11.69
CA LEU A 12 -27.97 -0.44 -12.81
C LEU A 12 -26.82 -1.39 -12.44
N ALA A 13 -26.95 -2.14 -11.34
CA ALA A 13 -25.92 -3.04 -10.87
C ALA A 13 -25.57 -4.08 -11.96
N LYS A 14 -24.37 -3.95 -12.52
CA LYS A 14 -23.85 -4.87 -13.53
C LYS A 14 -23.66 -6.28 -12.94
N THR A 15 -23.91 -7.28 -13.78
CA THR A 15 -23.59 -8.68 -13.47
C THR A 15 -22.09 -8.81 -13.18
N PRO A 16 -21.68 -9.58 -12.16
CA PRO A 16 -20.27 -9.81 -11.90
C PRO A 16 -19.58 -10.48 -13.09
N GLU A 17 -18.45 -9.93 -13.52
CA GLU A 17 -17.66 -10.52 -14.62
C GLU A 17 -16.64 -11.56 -14.10
N LYS A 18 -16.13 -11.37 -12.88
CA LYS A 18 -15.04 -12.17 -12.30
C LYS A 18 -15.51 -13.56 -11.89
N VAL A 19 -14.94 -14.61 -12.47
CA VAL A 19 -15.27 -16.00 -12.10
C VAL A 19 -14.59 -16.38 -10.78
N THR A 20 -15.27 -17.19 -9.95
CA THR A 20 -14.77 -17.73 -8.67
C THR A 20 -13.32 -18.23 -8.73
N GLN A 21 -12.98 -19.05 -9.73
CA GLN A 21 -11.62 -19.59 -9.91
C GLN A 21 -10.57 -18.51 -10.19
N GLN A 22 -10.95 -17.43 -10.87
CA GLN A 22 -10.05 -16.30 -11.11
C GLN A 22 -9.79 -15.51 -9.83
N PHE A 23 -10.85 -15.18 -9.07
CA PHE A 23 -10.73 -14.55 -7.76
C PHE A 23 -9.78 -15.33 -6.84
N ILE A 24 -9.97 -16.65 -6.78
CA ILE A 24 -9.17 -17.60 -6.03
C ILE A 24 -7.67 -17.50 -6.39
N ARG A 25 -7.35 -17.52 -7.68
CA ARG A 25 -5.95 -17.41 -8.14
C ARG A 25 -5.35 -16.07 -7.75
N GLU A 26 -6.07 -14.99 -7.95
CA GLU A 26 -5.57 -13.64 -7.66
C GLU A 26 -5.29 -13.42 -6.16
N VAL A 27 -6.12 -13.96 -5.26
CA VAL A 27 -5.84 -13.93 -3.82
C VAL A 27 -4.57 -14.72 -3.50
N ARG A 28 -4.43 -15.93 -4.04
CA ARG A 28 -3.23 -16.76 -3.86
C ARG A 28 -1.98 -16.05 -4.37
N ASP A 29 -2.03 -15.49 -5.56
CA ASP A 29 -0.91 -14.78 -6.18
C ASP A 29 -0.55 -13.54 -5.35
N SER A 30 -1.53 -12.80 -4.85
CA SER A 30 -1.30 -11.64 -3.97
C SER A 30 -0.62 -12.03 -2.66
N VAL A 31 -1.03 -13.15 -2.05
CA VAL A 31 -0.38 -13.70 -0.85
C VAL A 31 1.06 -14.09 -1.16
N ASN A 32 1.29 -14.82 -2.24
CA ASN A 32 2.64 -15.24 -2.65
C ASN A 32 3.52 -14.02 -2.92
N HIS A 33 3.02 -13.03 -3.67
CA HIS A 33 3.75 -11.81 -3.99
C HIS A 33 4.06 -10.97 -2.75
N ALA A 34 3.18 -10.94 -1.74
CA ALA A 34 3.41 -10.20 -0.51
C ALA A 34 4.40 -10.90 0.45
N MET A 35 4.47 -12.24 0.41
CA MET A 35 5.11 -13.06 1.43
C MET A 35 6.32 -13.86 0.93
N GLN A 36 6.69 -13.74 -0.35
CA GLN A 36 7.89 -14.38 -0.86
C GLN A 36 9.14 -13.59 -0.44
N PHE A 37 9.75 -14.02 0.66
CA PHE A 37 11.00 -13.46 1.16
C PHE A 37 12.17 -14.03 0.36
N ARG A 38 12.83 -13.18 -0.42
CA ARG A 38 14.04 -13.52 -1.18
C ARG A 38 15.04 -12.36 -1.03
N PRO A 39 15.89 -12.39 0.01
CA PRO A 39 16.97 -11.43 0.14
C PRO A 39 17.86 -11.45 -1.11
N TYR A 40 18.32 -10.28 -1.51
CA TYR A 40 19.25 -10.14 -2.63
C TYR A 40 20.68 -10.35 -2.15
N ARG A 41 21.53 -10.92 -3.01
CA ARG A 41 22.97 -11.04 -2.73
C ARG A 41 23.61 -9.68 -2.45
N VAL A 42 23.22 -8.65 -3.20
CA VAL A 42 23.70 -7.27 -3.01
C VAL A 42 22.55 -6.28 -3.10
N THR A 43 22.50 -5.33 -2.16
CA THR A 43 21.57 -4.21 -2.20
C THR A 43 22.32 -2.90 -2.16
N HIS A 44 21.99 -2.01 -3.10
CA HIS A 44 22.52 -0.66 -3.18
C HIS A 44 21.41 0.36 -2.94
N VAL A 45 21.74 1.42 -2.20
CA VAL A 45 20.83 2.53 -1.90
C VAL A 45 21.48 3.83 -2.35
N ILE A 46 20.77 4.60 -3.15
CA ILE A 46 21.13 6.00 -3.43
C ILE A 46 20.04 6.91 -2.92
N ALA A 47 20.40 7.81 -2.01
CA ALA A 47 19.53 8.90 -1.62
C ALA A 47 19.90 10.18 -2.37
N PHE A 48 18.91 11.03 -2.61
CA PHE A 48 19.13 12.33 -3.21
C PHE A 48 18.11 13.37 -2.76
N HIS A 49 18.62 14.59 -2.58
CA HIS A 49 17.87 15.78 -2.22
C HIS A 49 18.46 16.99 -2.95
N TRP A 50 17.72 18.10 -2.98
CA TRP A 50 18.13 19.32 -3.67
C TRP A 50 19.13 20.15 -2.88
N GLU A 51 20.06 20.83 -3.56
CA GLU A 51 21.01 21.73 -2.89
C GLU A 51 20.36 22.98 -2.27
N ASN A 52 19.19 23.37 -2.75
CA ASN A 52 18.40 24.47 -2.20
C ASN A 52 17.28 24.01 -1.26
N ASP A 53 17.36 22.78 -0.75
CA ASP A 53 16.41 22.28 0.24
C ASP A 53 16.34 23.23 1.45
N LYS A 54 15.11 23.50 1.89
CA LYS A 54 14.82 24.30 3.09
C LYS A 54 14.16 23.48 4.20
N MET A 55 13.85 22.21 3.95
CA MET A 55 13.22 21.32 4.92
C MET A 55 14.24 20.63 5.84
N ASN A 56 15.55 20.83 5.60
CA ASN A 56 16.63 20.19 6.34
C ASN A 56 16.53 18.66 6.31
N VAL A 57 16.14 18.10 5.16
CA VAL A 57 15.91 16.64 5.01
C VAL A 57 17.18 15.82 5.20
N GLN A 58 18.34 16.45 5.00
CA GLN A 58 19.66 15.83 5.00
C GLN A 58 19.94 15.01 6.28
N GLN A 59 19.48 15.47 7.45
CA GLN A 59 19.73 14.76 8.71
C GLN A 59 19.01 13.41 8.73
N LEU A 60 17.71 13.40 8.45
CA LEU A 60 16.91 12.17 8.41
C LEU A 60 17.33 11.25 7.25
N GLU A 61 17.68 11.81 6.10
CA GLU A 61 18.27 11.05 4.98
C GLU A 61 19.55 10.33 5.42
N SER A 62 20.45 11.04 6.10
CA SER A 62 21.71 10.48 6.59
C SER A 62 21.49 9.38 7.62
N ASP A 63 20.51 9.54 8.51
CA ASP A 63 20.14 8.54 9.51
C ASP A 63 19.50 7.30 8.87
N LEU A 64 18.71 7.46 7.80
CA LEU A 64 18.17 6.35 7.00
C LEU A 64 19.29 5.58 6.29
N LEU A 65 20.20 6.28 5.61
CA LEU A 65 21.36 5.63 4.97
C LEU A 65 22.25 4.92 5.99
N ARG A 66 22.46 5.51 7.18
CA ARG A 66 23.20 4.86 8.27
C ARG A 66 22.49 3.61 8.75
N THR A 67 21.16 3.63 8.85
CA THR A 67 20.35 2.45 9.22
C THR A 67 20.50 1.34 8.19
N PHE A 68 20.34 1.62 6.89
CA PHE A 68 20.57 0.64 5.83
C PHE A 68 21.97 0.04 5.87
N ARG A 69 23.00 0.86 6.07
CA ARG A 69 24.37 0.39 6.15
C ARG A 69 24.62 -0.48 7.39
N ASN A 70 24.30 0.03 8.58
CA ASN A 70 24.68 -0.60 9.84
C ASN A 70 23.78 -1.78 10.19
N LYS A 71 22.47 -1.68 9.91
CA LYS A 71 21.50 -2.72 10.23
C LYS A 71 21.28 -3.70 9.10
N TYR A 72 21.51 -3.34 7.83
CA TYR A 72 21.24 -4.24 6.70
C TYR A 72 22.49 -4.58 5.86
N GLY A 73 23.64 -3.94 6.11
CA GLY A 73 24.85 -4.19 5.34
C GLY A 73 24.78 -3.66 3.90
N PHE A 74 23.82 -2.78 3.61
CA PHE A 74 23.63 -2.25 2.25
C PHE A 74 24.69 -1.22 1.90
N GLN A 75 25.00 -1.13 0.62
CA GLN A 75 25.90 -0.10 0.11
C GLN A 75 25.12 1.19 -0.12
N THR A 76 25.47 2.25 0.59
CA THR A 76 24.71 3.50 0.59
C THR A 76 25.52 4.66 0.03
N THR A 77 24.90 5.45 -0.85
CA THR A 77 25.45 6.71 -1.38
C THR A 77 24.41 7.82 -1.27
N SER A 78 24.83 9.07 -1.15
CA SER A 78 23.95 10.26 -1.27
C SER A 78 24.39 11.11 -2.45
N PHE A 79 23.46 11.83 -3.07
CA PHE A 79 23.71 12.75 -4.16
C PHE A 79 22.87 14.02 -3.99
N LYS A 80 23.54 15.18 -4.01
CA LYS A 80 22.87 16.48 -3.91
C LYS A 80 22.57 16.99 -5.32
N ILE A 81 21.29 17.19 -5.64
CA ILE A 81 20.84 17.67 -6.96
C ILE A 81 21.24 19.14 -7.10
N PRO A 82 22.07 19.48 -8.11
CA PRO A 82 22.47 20.86 -8.36
C PRO A 82 21.33 21.67 -8.99
N LEU A 83 21.35 23.00 -8.86
CA LEU A 83 20.34 23.88 -9.47
C LEU A 83 20.54 24.09 -10.97
N VAL A 84 21.78 23.98 -11.44
CA VAL A 84 22.15 24.19 -12.84
C VAL A 84 22.30 22.85 -13.54
N GLU A 85 21.58 22.68 -14.65
CA GLU A 85 21.50 21.41 -15.41
C GLU A 85 21.02 20.24 -14.54
N SER A 86 20.12 20.52 -13.60
CA SER A 86 19.63 19.59 -12.58
C SER A 86 19.14 18.26 -13.17
N HIS A 87 18.31 18.32 -14.20
CA HIS A 87 17.77 17.15 -14.90
C HIS A 87 18.89 16.29 -15.50
N LEU A 88 19.78 16.89 -16.30
CA LEU A 88 20.87 16.16 -16.97
C LEU A 88 21.84 15.53 -15.96
N LYS A 89 22.24 16.29 -14.94
CA LYS A 89 23.19 15.82 -13.92
C LYS A 89 22.60 14.71 -13.06
N LEU A 90 21.33 14.82 -12.65
CA LEU A 90 20.65 13.75 -11.91
C LEU A 90 20.47 12.50 -12.78
N MET A 91 19.97 12.66 -14.01
CA MET A 91 19.75 11.55 -14.93
C MET A 91 21.06 10.79 -15.22
N ASN A 92 22.14 11.49 -15.55
CA ASN A 92 23.45 10.88 -15.79
C ASN A 92 23.94 10.15 -14.54
N ARG A 93 23.86 10.80 -13.37
CA ARG A 93 24.29 10.19 -12.10
C ARG A 93 23.54 8.90 -11.81
N LEU A 94 22.21 8.88 -11.93
CA LEU A 94 21.40 7.70 -11.64
C LEU A 94 21.57 6.60 -12.68
N CYS A 95 21.78 6.96 -13.96
CA CYS A 95 22.06 5.99 -15.02
C CYS A 95 23.42 5.32 -14.83
N ASP A 96 24.49 6.09 -14.60
CA ASP A 96 25.83 5.55 -14.37
C ASP A 96 25.84 4.70 -13.10
N TRP A 97 25.23 5.20 -12.02
CA TRP A 97 25.11 4.46 -10.76
C TRP A 97 24.37 3.14 -10.95
N SER A 98 23.30 3.12 -11.73
CA SER A 98 22.51 1.91 -12.03
C SER A 98 23.26 0.93 -12.92
N ARG A 99 23.95 1.41 -13.95
CA ARG A 99 24.74 0.59 -14.89
C ARG A 99 25.83 -0.19 -14.16
N GLU A 100 26.52 0.47 -13.23
CA GLU A 100 27.57 -0.13 -12.40
C GLU A 100 27.04 -1.16 -11.38
N ARG A 101 25.73 -1.13 -11.10
CA ARG A 101 25.08 -1.87 -10.00
C ARG A 101 23.91 -2.73 -10.48
N GLN A 102 23.99 -3.22 -11.72
CA GLN A 102 22.99 -4.12 -12.29
C GLN A 102 23.35 -5.60 -12.03
N GLY A 103 22.34 -6.47 -12.04
CA GLY A 103 22.52 -7.91 -11.92
C GLY A 103 21.26 -8.61 -11.43
N ASP A 104 21.06 -9.88 -11.82
CA ASP A 104 19.80 -10.61 -11.56
C ASP A 104 19.48 -10.81 -10.07
N ASP A 105 20.50 -10.75 -9.21
CA ASP A 105 20.38 -10.88 -7.75
C ASP A 105 20.83 -9.60 -7.04
N VAL A 106 20.43 -8.46 -7.61
CA VAL A 106 20.71 -7.12 -7.09
C VAL A 106 19.42 -6.33 -6.88
N LEU A 107 19.33 -5.65 -5.74
CA LEU A 107 18.31 -4.64 -5.47
C LEU A 107 18.91 -3.23 -5.49
N ARG A 108 18.27 -2.33 -6.23
CA ARG A 108 18.57 -0.90 -6.29
C ARG A 108 17.44 -0.08 -5.66
N ILE A 109 17.72 0.55 -4.53
CA ILE A 109 16.76 1.39 -3.81
C ILE A 109 17.10 2.86 -4.09
N PHE A 110 16.11 3.60 -4.60
CA PHE A 110 16.26 5.05 -4.82
C PHE A 110 15.42 5.79 -3.78
N VAL A 111 16.07 6.66 -3.02
CA VAL A 111 15.45 7.45 -1.97
C VAL A 111 15.44 8.92 -2.38
N TYR A 112 14.27 9.53 -2.41
CA TYR A 112 14.14 10.97 -2.61
C TYR A 112 13.58 11.63 -1.34
N SER A 113 14.15 12.77 -0.97
CA SER A 113 13.63 13.62 0.09
C SER A 113 13.52 15.05 -0.41
N GLY A 114 12.32 15.62 -0.42
CA GLY A 114 12.09 16.94 -0.98
C GLY A 114 10.62 17.21 -1.33
N HIS A 115 10.38 18.29 -2.07
CA HIS A 115 9.03 18.61 -2.53
C HIS A 115 8.71 17.90 -3.84
N ALA A 116 7.42 17.65 -4.07
CA ALA A 116 6.89 17.11 -5.32
C ALA A 116 5.57 17.81 -5.67
N ASP A 117 5.13 17.74 -6.93
CA ASP A 117 3.86 18.32 -7.37
C ASP A 117 2.65 17.60 -6.74
N VAL A 118 1.59 18.36 -6.41
CA VAL A 118 0.27 17.82 -6.07
C VAL A 118 -0.46 17.51 -7.37
N VAL A 119 -0.28 16.29 -7.86
CA VAL A 119 -0.70 15.90 -9.20
C VAL A 119 -2.16 15.45 -9.24
N GLY A 120 -2.94 16.01 -10.18
CA GLY A 120 -4.34 15.65 -10.47
C GLY A 120 -4.52 14.28 -11.16
N LEU A 121 -5.72 13.98 -11.65
CA LEU A 121 -6.11 12.64 -12.16
C LEU A 121 -5.52 12.27 -13.54
N HIS A 122 -4.97 13.23 -14.29
CA HIS A 122 -4.43 13.03 -15.64
C HIS A 122 -3.15 13.83 -15.80
N VAL A 123 -2.01 13.28 -15.41
CA VAL A 123 -0.75 14.01 -15.56
C VAL A 123 0.31 13.12 -16.18
N THR A 124 0.93 13.66 -17.22
CA THR A 124 2.03 13.05 -17.99
C THR A 124 3.39 13.24 -17.34
N GLU A 125 3.45 14.08 -16.30
CA GLU A 125 4.65 14.51 -15.60
C GLU A 125 4.44 14.45 -14.09
N TRP A 126 5.50 14.20 -13.33
CA TRP A 126 5.49 14.34 -11.87
C TRP A 126 6.79 15.00 -11.43
N ASN A 127 6.70 16.29 -11.14
CA ASN A 127 7.90 17.07 -10.87
C ASN A 127 8.34 16.99 -9.41
N LEU A 128 9.65 16.93 -9.24
CA LEU A 128 10.37 17.06 -7.98
C LEU A 128 11.09 18.42 -7.94
N ALA A 129 11.10 19.08 -6.79
CA ALA A 129 11.84 20.33 -6.58
C ALA A 129 12.33 20.48 -5.14
N GLY A 130 13.35 21.31 -4.95
CA GLY A 130 13.92 21.58 -3.62
C GLY A 130 13.17 22.62 -2.80
N ARG A 131 12.24 23.35 -3.42
CA ARG A 131 11.44 24.37 -2.74
C ARG A 131 9.99 24.32 -3.22
N SER A 132 9.07 24.63 -2.32
CA SER A 132 7.70 25.01 -2.66
C SER A 132 7.35 26.34 -2.01
N ASP A 133 6.37 27.03 -2.58
CA ASP A 133 5.72 28.14 -1.90
C ASP A 133 4.84 27.63 -0.77
N HIS A 134 4.94 28.25 0.40
CA HIS A 134 4.29 27.75 1.63
C HIS A 134 2.78 28.01 1.65
N HIS A 135 2.28 28.95 0.85
CA HIS A 135 0.85 29.32 0.81
C HIS A 135 0.12 28.57 -0.30
N SER A 136 0.70 28.52 -1.50
CA SER A 136 0.10 27.90 -2.68
C SER A 136 0.49 26.43 -2.88
N GLY A 137 1.55 25.95 -2.20
CA GLY A 137 2.09 24.61 -2.42
C GLY A 137 2.81 24.42 -3.77
N MET A 138 2.91 25.47 -4.59
CA MET A 138 3.52 25.39 -5.91
C MET A 138 5.04 25.22 -5.82
N LEU A 139 5.60 24.31 -6.62
CA LEU A 139 7.05 24.12 -6.69
C LEU A 139 7.77 25.36 -7.24
N LEU A 140 8.89 25.71 -6.61
CA LEU A 140 9.74 26.87 -6.93
C LEU A 140 11.13 26.43 -7.38
N GLY A 141 11.70 27.17 -8.34
CA GLY A 141 13.04 26.91 -8.86
C GLY A 141 13.09 25.76 -9.89
N PRO A 142 14.27 25.14 -10.09
CA PRO A 142 14.41 24.04 -11.02
C PRO A 142 13.53 22.85 -10.63
N LYS A 143 12.93 22.22 -11.64
CA LYS A 143 12.03 21.07 -11.50
C LYS A 143 12.54 19.91 -12.34
N ILE A 144 12.27 18.70 -11.90
CA ILE A 144 12.64 17.48 -12.62
C ILE A 144 11.43 16.57 -12.69
N ASP A 145 11.03 16.18 -13.90
CA ASP A 145 10.03 15.15 -14.12
C ASP A 145 10.61 13.76 -13.79
N TRP A 146 10.12 13.16 -12.71
CA TRP A 146 10.54 11.82 -12.30
C TRP A 146 10.13 10.74 -13.30
N TRP A 147 9.04 10.92 -14.04
CA TRP A 147 8.59 9.94 -15.03
C TRP A 147 9.56 9.82 -16.21
N SER A 148 10.21 10.90 -16.58
CA SER A 148 11.28 10.90 -17.57
C SER A 148 12.55 10.23 -17.04
N ILE A 149 12.93 10.51 -15.78
CA ILE A 149 14.15 9.93 -15.17
C ILE A 149 14.04 8.44 -14.89
N ARG A 150 12.87 7.94 -14.43
CA ARG A 150 12.74 6.52 -14.04
C ARG A 150 12.92 5.55 -15.20
N ARG A 151 12.51 5.95 -16.41
CA ARG A 151 12.46 5.07 -17.58
C ARG A 151 13.82 4.42 -17.90
N PRO A 152 14.91 5.16 -18.07
CA PRO A 152 16.22 4.56 -18.36
C PRO A 152 16.77 3.73 -17.18
N ILE A 153 16.55 4.13 -15.94
CA ILE A 153 17.13 3.44 -14.78
C ILE A 153 16.44 2.10 -14.47
N GLU A 154 15.17 1.95 -14.84
CA GLU A 154 14.40 0.70 -14.71
C GLU A 154 14.78 -0.36 -15.74
N GLN A 155 15.48 0.00 -16.83
CA GLN A 155 15.86 -0.92 -17.90
C GLN A 155 17.06 -1.82 -17.56
N TYR A 156 17.90 -1.40 -16.62
CA TYR A 156 19.05 -2.21 -16.19
C TYR A 156 18.59 -3.46 -15.42
N SER A 157 19.37 -4.55 -15.46
CA SER A 157 18.99 -5.80 -14.81
C SER A 157 18.99 -5.71 -13.27
N GLY A 158 18.30 -6.65 -12.64
CA GLY A 158 17.99 -6.61 -11.20
C GLY A 158 16.71 -5.86 -10.87
N HIS A 159 16.34 -5.88 -9.60
CA HIS A 159 15.14 -5.22 -9.13
C HIS A 159 15.44 -3.81 -8.63
N SER A 160 14.43 -2.94 -8.73
CA SER A 160 14.47 -1.60 -8.16
C SER A 160 13.21 -1.33 -7.34
N CYS A 161 13.33 -0.42 -6.38
CA CYS A 161 12.20 0.18 -5.69
C CYS A 161 12.48 1.63 -5.29
N TYR A 162 11.42 2.36 -4.97
CA TYR A 162 11.46 3.79 -4.66
C TYR A 162 10.90 4.07 -3.26
N ILE A 163 11.61 4.92 -2.50
CA ILE A 163 11.18 5.44 -1.19
C ILE A 163 11.20 6.96 -1.27
N PHE A 164 10.05 7.60 -1.47
CA PHE A 164 10.00 9.06 -1.64
C PHE A 164 9.34 9.72 -0.44
N ASP A 165 10.12 10.46 0.33
CA ASP A 165 9.62 11.35 1.36
C ASP A 165 9.32 12.72 0.75
N CYS A 166 8.17 12.82 0.10
CA CYS A 166 7.66 14.06 -0.47
C CYS A 166 6.17 14.22 -0.18
N CYS A 167 5.78 15.37 0.36
CA CYS A 167 4.41 15.70 0.80
C CYS A 167 3.36 15.64 -0.32
N SER A 168 3.73 15.35 -1.56
CA SER A 168 2.78 15.29 -2.69
C SER A 168 2.86 13.97 -3.43
N GLY A 169 3.20 12.86 -2.75
CA GLY A 169 3.01 11.48 -3.24
C GLY A 169 1.52 11.12 -3.41
N GLY A 170 0.75 12.02 -4.01
CA GLY A 170 -0.68 11.98 -4.18
C GLY A 170 -1.08 10.79 -5.03
N THR A 171 -2.18 10.16 -4.62
CA THR A 171 -2.82 9.04 -5.32
C THR A 171 -3.13 9.32 -6.79
N GLY A 172 -3.14 10.58 -7.25
CA GLY A 172 -3.30 10.97 -8.65
C GLY A 172 -2.10 10.57 -9.52
N ALA A 173 -0.89 11.07 -9.21
CA ALA A 173 0.35 10.72 -9.91
C ALA A 173 0.60 9.21 -9.94
N LEU A 174 0.34 8.53 -8.83
CA LEU A 174 0.61 7.11 -8.68
C LEU A 174 -0.53 6.21 -9.18
N ARG A 175 -1.69 6.77 -9.58
CA ARG A 175 -2.87 5.99 -9.99
C ARG A 175 -2.57 5.06 -11.16
N HIS A 176 -1.84 5.58 -12.14
CA HIS A 176 -1.51 4.89 -13.39
C HIS A 176 -0.05 4.43 -13.44
N TYR A 177 0.65 4.48 -12.31
CA TYR A 177 2.04 4.09 -12.23
C TYR A 177 2.20 2.55 -12.30
N ASP A 178 3.08 2.12 -13.21
CA ASP A 178 3.32 0.75 -13.62
C ASP A 178 4.79 0.31 -13.53
N GLY A 179 5.66 1.15 -12.95
CA GLY A 179 7.10 0.90 -12.83
C GLY A 179 7.50 0.01 -11.65
N ALA A 180 8.71 0.23 -11.15
CA ALA A 180 9.27 -0.41 -9.96
C ALA A 180 8.38 -0.27 -8.70
N GLU A 181 8.55 -1.12 -7.69
CA GLU A 181 7.74 -1.01 -6.46
C GLU A 181 8.01 0.34 -5.74
N PHE A 182 6.96 1.00 -5.23
CA PHE A 182 7.02 2.38 -4.78
C PHE A 182 6.40 2.53 -3.38
N MET A 183 7.11 3.17 -2.45
CA MET A 183 6.55 3.69 -1.21
C MET A 183 6.78 5.20 -1.13
N ALA A 184 5.74 5.99 -0.84
CA ALA A 184 5.85 7.44 -0.76
C ALA A 184 5.09 8.00 0.44
N ALA A 185 5.57 9.11 1.00
CA ALA A 185 4.79 9.92 1.93
C ALA A 185 3.55 10.51 1.23
N ARG A 186 2.41 10.59 1.94
CA ARG A 186 1.23 11.34 1.47
C ARG A 186 1.18 12.69 2.14
N ALA A 187 0.58 13.66 1.44
CA ALA A 187 0.30 15.00 1.94
C ALA A 187 -0.29 14.92 3.35
N TRP A 188 0.45 15.52 4.27
CA TRP A 188 0.06 15.72 5.66
C TRP A 188 -1.04 16.80 5.73
N GLU A 189 -2.13 16.65 4.97
CA GLU A 189 -3.26 17.60 4.89
C GLU A 189 -4.15 17.58 6.14
N GLN A 190 -3.55 17.33 7.30
CA GLN A 190 -4.15 17.65 8.58
C GLN A 190 -3.11 18.43 9.39
N ASN A 191 -3.58 19.45 10.11
CA ASN A 191 -2.83 20.26 11.09
C ASN A 191 -2.25 19.44 12.27
N ALA A 192 -1.88 18.18 12.05
CA ALA A 192 -1.40 17.22 13.02
C ALA A 192 -0.18 16.48 12.47
N THR A 193 0.94 17.19 12.29
CA THR A 193 2.16 17.02 13.09
C THR A 193 3.25 17.93 12.52
N ALA A 194 3.36 19.15 13.05
CA ALA A 194 4.55 20.00 12.89
C ALA A 194 5.77 19.47 13.69
N ASP A 195 5.71 18.19 14.11
CA ASP A 195 6.68 17.54 14.96
C ASP A 195 7.54 16.59 14.11
N PRO A 196 8.84 16.88 13.95
CA PRO A 196 9.77 16.06 13.17
C PRO A 196 9.81 14.58 13.59
N ARG A 197 9.39 14.26 14.82
CA ARG A 197 9.28 12.89 15.35
C ARG A 197 8.31 12.01 14.56
N PHE A 198 7.36 12.61 13.84
CA PHE A 198 6.34 11.88 13.10
C PHE A 198 6.57 11.88 11.59
N SER A 199 7.69 12.34 11.05
CA SER A 199 7.97 12.25 9.61
C SER A 199 7.98 10.81 9.07
N PHE A 200 7.62 10.62 7.80
CA PHE A 200 7.63 9.30 7.14
C PHE A 200 9.02 8.65 7.24
N THR A 201 10.10 9.39 6.95
CA THR A 201 11.47 8.88 7.07
C THR A 201 11.78 8.42 8.49
N LYS A 202 11.35 9.16 9.53
CA LYS A 202 11.60 8.75 10.92
C LYS A 202 10.89 7.43 11.28
N ILE A 203 9.62 7.30 10.90
CA ILE A 203 8.85 6.06 11.14
C ILE A 203 9.45 4.88 10.37
N LEU A 204 9.91 5.11 9.15
CA LEU A 204 10.62 4.10 8.37
C LEU A 204 11.93 3.67 9.08
N ILE A 205 12.73 4.62 9.57
CA ILE A 205 13.95 4.33 10.34
C ILE A 205 13.63 3.47 11.57
N ASP A 206 12.59 3.84 12.34
CA ASP A 206 12.20 3.11 13.54
C ASP A 206 11.74 1.68 13.23
N THR A 207 10.96 1.53 12.15
CA THR A 207 10.52 0.23 11.64
C THR A 207 11.72 -0.61 11.21
N LEU A 208 12.65 -0.05 10.45
CA LEU A 208 13.86 -0.76 10.02
C LEU A 208 14.77 -1.14 11.20
N ASN A 209 14.83 -0.30 12.24
CA ASN A 209 15.59 -0.59 13.45
C ASN A 209 14.96 -1.72 14.28
N SER A 210 13.63 -1.75 14.42
CA SER A 210 12.94 -2.81 15.16
C SER A 210 13.04 -4.17 14.45
N LEU A 211 13.08 -4.16 13.12
CA LEU A 211 13.33 -5.35 12.29
C LEU A 211 14.77 -5.85 12.40
N GLY A 212 15.73 -4.97 12.70
CA GLY A 212 17.10 -5.36 13.05
C GLY A 212 17.88 -6.11 11.97
N GLY A 213 17.56 -5.92 10.69
CA GLY A 213 18.23 -6.61 9.58
C GLY A 213 17.53 -7.88 9.09
N ARG A 214 16.47 -8.32 9.78
CA ARG A 214 15.55 -9.36 9.29
C ARG A 214 15.06 -8.99 7.89
N PRO A 215 14.72 -9.97 7.04
CA PRO A 215 14.32 -9.71 5.66
C PRO A 215 12.80 -9.63 5.41
N PRO A 216 12.06 -8.57 5.81
CA PRO A 216 10.68 -8.42 5.35
C PRO A 216 10.62 -8.01 3.87
N THR A 217 9.47 -8.27 3.24
CA THR A 217 9.12 -7.63 1.98
C THR A 217 8.83 -6.15 2.19
N PHE A 218 8.91 -5.37 1.13
CA PHE A 218 8.62 -3.95 1.16
C PHE A 218 7.14 -3.68 1.48
N ALA A 219 6.24 -4.55 0.99
CA ALA A 219 4.83 -4.60 1.40
C ALA A 219 4.66 -4.89 2.91
N ALA A 220 5.47 -5.78 3.48
CA ALA A 220 5.45 -6.05 4.91
C ALA A 220 5.94 -4.84 5.73
N ILE A 221 6.99 -4.13 5.30
CA ILE A 221 7.43 -2.87 5.93
C ILE A 221 6.30 -1.83 5.88
N TYR A 222 5.68 -1.63 4.71
CA TYR A 222 4.52 -0.75 4.57
C TYR A 222 3.43 -1.10 5.58
N SER A 223 3.09 -2.39 5.70
CA SER A 223 2.03 -2.83 6.62
C SER A 223 2.35 -2.54 8.08
N GLN A 224 3.62 -2.60 8.49
CA GLN A 224 4.03 -2.25 9.85
C GLN A 224 3.92 -0.74 10.09
N ILE A 225 4.38 0.07 9.14
CA ILE A 225 4.24 1.53 9.19
C ILE A 225 2.76 1.91 9.26
N PHE A 226 1.92 1.29 8.44
CA PHE A 226 0.47 1.53 8.44
C PHE A 226 -0.16 1.21 9.80
N ARG A 227 0.11 0.03 10.35
CA ARG A 227 -0.43 -0.38 11.66
C ARG A 227 0.04 0.56 12.77
N HIS A 228 1.32 0.95 12.77
CA HIS A 228 1.87 1.92 13.71
C HIS A 228 1.15 3.27 13.60
N ALA A 229 0.91 3.77 12.39
CA ALA A 229 0.18 5.00 12.17
C ALA A 229 -1.26 4.94 12.70
N GLN A 230 -1.98 3.84 12.45
CA GLN A 230 -3.34 3.66 12.95
C GLN A 230 -3.41 3.58 14.47
N THR A 231 -2.58 2.73 15.10
CA THR A 231 -2.55 2.56 16.55
C THR A 231 -2.23 3.86 17.28
N ASN A 232 -1.31 4.66 16.73
CA ASN A 232 -0.92 5.95 17.30
C ASN A 232 -1.77 7.13 16.81
N ARG A 233 -2.83 6.88 16.03
CA ARG A 233 -3.73 7.91 15.46
C ARG A 233 -3.00 9.01 14.69
N ILE A 234 -1.96 8.63 13.95
CA ILE A 234 -1.21 9.53 13.07
C ILE A 234 -2.06 9.78 11.82
N GLY A 235 -2.39 11.04 11.54
CA GLY A 235 -3.36 11.44 10.51
C GLY A 235 -2.93 11.21 9.06
N ALA A 236 -1.66 10.86 8.81
CA ALA A 236 -1.13 10.57 7.49
C ALA A 236 -0.36 9.24 7.48
N CYS A 237 -0.69 8.38 6.52
CA CYS A 237 0.02 7.13 6.26
C CYS A 237 0.65 7.20 4.87
N PRO A 238 1.85 6.62 4.65
CA PRO A 238 2.40 6.49 3.31
C PRO A 238 1.45 5.76 2.37
N VAL A 239 1.76 5.85 1.08
CA VAL A 239 1.18 5.03 0.03
C VAL A 239 2.20 3.97 -0.38
N HIS A 240 1.70 2.76 -0.67
CA HIS A 240 2.47 1.68 -1.26
C HIS A 240 1.85 1.29 -2.61
N VAL A 241 2.70 1.17 -3.63
CA VAL A 241 2.32 0.79 -4.97
C VAL A 241 3.16 -0.40 -5.42
N PRO A 242 2.56 -1.57 -5.63
CA PRO A 242 3.28 -2.75 -6.06
C PRO A 242 3.73 -2.64 -7.52
N LYS A 243 4.84 -3.29 -7.86
CA LYS A 243 5.15 -3.59 -9.26
C LYS A 243 4.15 -4.63 -9.77
N THR A 244 3.45 -4.33 -10.85
CA THR A 244 2.41 -5.20 -11.40
C THR A 244 2.97 -6.57 -11.76
N GLY A 245 2.31 -7.64 -11.30
CA GLY A 245 2.67 -9.02 -11.62
C GLY A 245 4.01 -9.50 -11.05
N SER A 246 4.56 -8.81 -10.04
CA SER A 246 5.84 -9.17 -9.42
C SER A 246 5.69 -9.36 -7.90
N CYS A 247 6.58 -10.16 -7.32
CA CYS A 247 6.72 -10.22 -5.87
C CYS A 247 7.24 -8.88 -5.32
N SER A 248 6.81 -8.55 -4.10
CA SER A 248 7.35 -7.42 -3.36
C SER A 248 8.83 -7.64 -3.06
N VAL A 249 9.65 -6.61 -3.22
CA VAL A 249 11.09 -6.70 -3.02
C VAL A 249 11.39 -6.97 -1.54
N THR A 250 12.40 -7.79 -1.26
CA THR A 250 12.83 -8.06 0.12
C THR A 250 13.90 -7.09 0.57
N ILE A 251 13.67 -6.44 1.70
CA ILE A 251 14.61 -5.52 2.35
C ILE A 251 15.26 -6.25 3.52
N GLY A 252 16.37 -6.95 3.28
CA GLY A 252 16.99 -7.78 4.31
C GLY A 252 18.44 -8.13 4.05
N ARG A 253 19.12 -8.63 5.09
CA ARG A 253 20.47 -9.20 4.95
C ARG A 253 20.42 -10.52 4.17
N SER A 254 21.34 -10.70 3.22
CA SER A 254 21.48 -11.96 2.47
C SER A 254 21.82 -13.18 3.35
N MET A 255 22.38 -12.96 4.54
CA MET A 255 22.93 -14.01 5.40
C MET A 255 21.90 -14.62 6.37
N ASP A 256 20.76 -13.95 6.59
CA ASP A 256 19.73 -14.44 7.50
C ASP A 256 18.68 -15.24 6.71
N SER A 257 19.01 -16.50 6.42
CA SER A 257 18.08 -17.48 5.84
C SER A 257 17.03 -17.99 6.83
N GLN A 258 17.03 -17.49 8.07
CA GLN A 258 15.99 -17.81 9.03
C GLN A 258 14.65 -17.28 8.52
N ARG A 259 13.74 -18.22 8.22
CA ARG A 259 12.33 -17.91 7.96
C ARG A 259 11.82 -17.05 9.11
N ILE A 260 11.38 -15.83 8.79
CA ILE A 260 10.67 -15.01 9.75
C ILE A 260 9.37 -15.73 10.09
N THR A 261 9.34 -16.42 11.24
CA THR A 261 8.09 -16.76 11.91
C THR A 261 7.55 -15.47 12.49
N ARG A 262 6.53 -14.90 11.84
CA ARG A 262 5.76 -13.82 12.45
C ARG A 262 5.20 -14.31 13.78
N SER A 263 5.60 -13.69 14.88
CA SER A 263 4.74 -13.59 16.06
C SER A 263 3.80 -12.43 15.78
N MET A 264 2.56 -12.72 15.42
CA MET A 264 1.53 -11.68 15.30
C MET A 264 0.87 -11.49 16.66
N GLU A 265 0.79 -10.22 17.07
CA GLU A 265 -0.09 -9.81 18.17
C GLU A 265 -1.54 -10.01 17.72
N GLN A 266 -2.34 -10.66 18.57
CA GLN A 266 -3.79 -10.66 18.42
C GLN A 266 -4.26 -9.19 18.33
N ASN A 267 -5.24 -8.88 17.47
CA ASN A 267 -5.81 -7.53 17.24
C ASN A 267 -5.08 -6.58 16.24
N SER A 268 -4.23 -7.09 15.35
CA SER A 268 -3.59 -6.23 14.32
C SER A 268 -4.58 -5.71 13.25
N TYR A 269 -4.41 -4.46 12.79
CA TYR A 269 -5.23 -3.89 11.71
C TYR A 269 -5.10 -4.68 10.39
N ARG A 270 -6.24 -4.89 9.74
CA ARG A 270 -6.47 -5.61 8.48
C ARG A 270 -7.40 -4.81 7.57
N VAL A 271 -7.63 -5.29 6.35
CA VAL A 271 -8.52 -4.67 5.37
C VAL A 271 -9.74 -5.55 5.14
N LEU A 272 -10.93 -5.00 5.40
CA LEU A 272 -12.20 -5.59 5.01
C LEU A 272 -12.52 -5.17 3.57
N ILE A 273 -12.76 -6.16 2.71
CA ILE A 273 -13.07 -5.98 1.30
C ILE A 273 -14.36 -6.71 0.94
N SER A 274 -15.06 -6.18 -0.08
CA SER A 274 -16.08 -6.93 -0.80
C SER A 274 -15.56 -7.34 -2.16
N VAL A 275 -15.97 -8.54 -2.59
CA VAL A 275 -15.70 -9.08 -3.90
C VAL A 275 -17.00 -9.58 -4.53
N LYS A 276 -17.27 -9.17 -5.77
CA LYS A 276 -18.37 -9.72 -6.57
C LYS A 276 -17.84 -10.80 -7.50
N VAL A 277 -18.33 -12.03 -7.37
CA VAL A 277 -17.97 -13.17 -8.21
C VAL A 277 -19.16 -13.68 -9.01
N ARG A 278 -18.90 -14.20 -10.21
CA ARG A 278 -19.86 -14.83 -11.11
C ARG A 278 -19.99 -16.32 -10.79
N GLY A 279 -21.24 -16.77 -10.69
CA GLY A 279 -21.60 -18.16 -10.40
C GLY A 279 -22.02 -18.36 -8.94
N ASP A 280 -22.54 -19.55 -8.63
CA ASP A 280 -22.82 -19.92 -7.25
C ASP A 280 -21.50 -19.96 -6.48
N VAL A 281 -21.38 -19.05 -5.51
CA VAL A 281 -20.41 -19.19 -4.43
C VAL A 281 -20.69 -20.57 -3.82
N GLN A 282 -19.71 -21.49 -3.91
CA GLN A 282 -19.93 -22.86 -3.45
C GLN A 282 -20.55 -22.86 -2.05
N GLN A 283 -21.57 -23.72 -1.89
CA GLN A 283 -22.57 -23.65 -0.80
C GLN A 283 -21.99 -23.78 0.62
N ASP A 284 -20.72 -24.17 0.75
CA ASP A 284 -20.07 -24.41 2.03
C ASP A 284 -18.88 -23.45 2.30
N PRO A 285 -19.06 -22.46 3.20
CA PRO A 285 -17.98 -21.64 3.72
C PRO A 285 -16.81 -22.44 4.32
N ALA A 286 -17.04 -23.67 4.80
CA ALA A 286 -15.99 -24.55 5.30
C ALA A 286 -15.11 -25.10 4.18
N GLN A 287 -15.65 -25.34 2.98
CA GLN A 287 -14.85 -25.74 1.80
C GLN A 287 -13.96 -24.59 1.32
N TRP A 288 -14.47 -23.36 1.31
CA TRP A 288 -13.69 -22.17 1.03
C TRP A 288 -12.58 -21.93 2.05
N SER A 289 -12.91 -22.07 3.34
CA SER A 289 -11.96 -21.93 4.43
C SER A 289 -10.88 -23.01 4.35
N ALA A 290 -11.27 -24.28 4.20
CA ALA A 290 -10.36 -25.41 4.05
C ALA A 290 -9.46 -25.24 2.82
N TRP A 291 -10.01 -24.76 1.70
CA TRP A 291 -9.25 -24.51 0.48
C TRP A 291 -8.23 -23.37 0.64
N LEU A 292 -8.63 -22.24 1.27
CA LEU A 292 -7.72 -21.14 1.60
C LEU A 292 -6.57 -21.67 2.46
N THR A 293 -6.88 -22.47 3.48
CA THR A 293 -5.87 -23.09 4.36
C THR A 293 -4.97 -24.11 3.63
N GLN A 294 -5.49 -24.85 2.65
CA GLN A 294 -4.74 -25.90 1.94
C GLN A 294 -3.84 -25.37 0.82
N ASN A 295 -4.20 -24.26 0.18
CA ASN A 295 -3.50 -23.73 -1.00
C ASN A 295 -2.57 -22.56 -0.68
N ILE A 296 -2.56 -22.11 0.57
CA ILE A 296 -1.59 -21.17 1.11
C ILE A 296 -0.43 -21.99 1.71
N PRO A 297 0.83 -21.75 1.32
CA PRO A 297 1.97 -22.55 1.78
C PRO A 297 2.04 -22.71 3.31
N LYS A 298 2.50 -23.86 3.83
CA LYS A 298 2.45 -24.16 5.27
C LYS A 298 3.28 -23.23 6.18
N GLY A 299 4.29 -22.54 5.64
CA GLY A 299 5.00 -21.46 6.34
C GLY A 299 4.21 -20.13 6.42
N ILE A 300 3.00 -20.12 5.86
CA ILE A 300 2.12 -18.99 5.57
C ILE A 300 0.72 -19.24 6.22
N LEU A 301 0.61 -20.24 7.11
CA LEU A 301 -0.59 -20.63 7.89
C LEU A 301 -1.09 -19.54 8.88
N SER A 302 -0.46 -18.38 8.91
CA SER A 302 -0.84 -17.18 9.68
C SER A 302 -1.42 -16.06 8.81
N THR A 303 -1.71 -16.33 7.53
CA THR A 303 -2.35 -15.33 6.67
C THR A 303 -3.81 -15.28 7.06
N ASP A 304 -4.16 -14.34 7.95
CA ASP A 304 -5.50 -14.04 8.46
C ASP A 304 -6.47 -13.56 7.36
N VAL A 305 -6.51 -14.26 6.23
CA VAL A 305 -7.55 -14.14 5.21
C VAL A 305 -8.78 -14.86 5.74
N VAL A 306 -9.77 -14.10 6.16
CA VAL A 306 -10.98 -14.63 6.79
C VAL A 306 -12.17 -14.29 5.91
N VAL A 307 -12.98 -15.30 5.59
CA VAL A 307 -14.30 -15.08 5.00
C VAL A 307 -15.23 -14.58 6.11
N GLU A 308 -15.69 -13.34 5.99
CA GLU A 308 -16.56 -12.68 6.97
C GLU A 308 -18.05 -12.85 6.65
N GLY A 309 -18.37 -13.14 5.39
CA GLY A 309 -19.72 -13.40 4.91
C GLY A 309 -19.77 -13.73 3.42
N ALA A 310 -20.78 -14.49 3.00
CA ALA A 310 -21.07 -14.78 1.61
C ALA A 310 -22.59 -14.70 1.38
N PHE A 311 -23.01 -14.07 0.30
CA PHE A 311 -24.43 -13.77 0.04
C PHE A 311 -24.89 -14.37 -1.28
N GLN A 312 -25.88 -15.25 -1.20
CA GLN A 312 -26.54 -15.87 -2.36
C GLN A 312 -27.29 -14.83 -3.20
N GLY A 313 -27.50 -15.13 -4.48
CA GLY A 313 -28.21 -14.27 -5.45
C GLY A 313 -27.42 -13.04 -5.92
N SER A 314 -26.46 -12.55 -5.14
CA SER A 314 -25.61 -11.40 -5.48
C SER A 314 -24.18 -11.77 -5.89
N GLY A 315 -23.72 -12.98 -5.54
CA GLY A 315 -22.33 -13.39 -5.72
C GLY A 315 -21.35 -12.56 -4.86
N LEU A 316 -21.83 -11.90 -3.81
CA LEU A 316 -21.03 -11.04 -2.95
C LEU A 316 -20.32 -11.87 -1.86
N VAL A 317 -19.01 -11.68 -1.73
CA VAL A 317 -18.19 -12.26 -0.67
C VAL A 317 -17.49 -11.13 0.09
N LEU A 318 -17.51 -11.21 1.42
CA LEU A 318 -16.76 -10.33 2.31
C LEU A 318 -15.54 -11.07 2.84
N LEU A 319 -14.37 -10.44 2.70
CA LEU A 319 -13.12 -10.99 3.21
C LEU A 319 -12.39 -9.94 4.04
N THR A 320 -11.80 -10.38 5.14
CA THR A 320 -10.74 -9.64 5.82
C THR A 320 -9.40 -10.18 5.34
N VAL A 321 -8.48 -9.31 4.92
CA VAL A 321 -7.14 -9.68 4.44
C VAL A 321 -6.05 -8.85 5.13
N PRO A 322 -4.81 -9.36 5.26
CA PRO A 322 -3.69 -8.54 5.72
C PRO A 322 -3.41 -7.33 4.80
N ILE A 323 -2.90 -6.24 5.36
CA ILE A 323 -2.64 -4.98 4.63
C ILE A 323 -1.67 -5.20 3.46
N GLU A 324 -0.58 -5.90 3.71
CA GLU A 324 0.42 -6.24 2.70
C GLU A 324 -0.17 -7.07 1.54
N VAL A 325 -1.11 -7.98 1.83
CA VAL A 325 -1.82 -8.76 0.80
C VAL A 325 -2.72 -7.84 0.01
N TRP A 326 -3.53 -7.01 0.68
CA TRP A 326 -4.40 -6.03 0.03
C TRP A 326 -3.63 -5.14 -0.94
N THR A 327 -2.45 -4.65 -0.55
CA THR A 327 -1.66 -3.79 -1.45
C THR A 327 -1.12 -4.51 -2.68
N MET A 328 -1.00 -5.85 -2.65
CA MET A 328 -0.54 -6.65 -3.79
C MET A 328 -1.71 -7.12 -4.70
N MET A 329 -2.96 -6.86 -4.32
CA MET A 329 -4.13 -7.26 -5.12
C MET A 329 -4.27 -6.42 -6.40
N PRO A 330 -4.97 -6.92 -7.44
CA PRO A 330 -5.17 -6.19 -8.70
C PRO A 330 -5.85 -4.82 -8.50
N ARG A 331 -5.11 -3.74 -8.79
CA ARG A 331 -5.54 -2.35 -8.52
C ARG A 331 -6.72 -1.86 -9.37
N ASN A 332 -6.86 -2.37 -10.60
CA ASN A 332 -7.82 -1.89 -11.59
C ASN A 332 -9.03 -2.81 -11.75
N ASP A 333 -9.17 -3.81 -10.90
CA ASP A 333 -10.27 -4.75 -11.01
C ASP A 333 -11.47 -4.31 -10.18
N THR A 334 -12.55 -3.96 -10.88
CA THR A 334 -13.76 -3.41 -10.27
C THR A 334 -14.55 -4.38 -9.40
N ALA A 335 -14.22 -5.68 -9.45
CA ALA A 335 -14.85 -6.67 -8.59
C ALA A 335 -14.44 -6.50 -7.12
N TYR A 336 -13.25 -5.95 -6.85
CA TYR A 336 -12.77 -5.66 -5.51
C TYR A 336 -13.19 -4.25 -5.08
N LYS A 337 -13.77 -4.14 -3.90
CA LYS A 337 -14.11 -2.86 -3.28
C LYS A 337 -13.61 -2.84 -1.85
N PHE A 338 -12.84 -1.81 -1.52
CA PHE A 338 -12.47 -1.49 -0.14
C PHE A 338 -13.72 -1.15 0.66
N ILE A 339 -13.83 -1.71 1.88
CA ILE A 339 -14.90 -1.36 2.82
C ILE A 339 -14.30 -0.54 3.97
N ALA A 340 -13.36 -1.11 4.71
CA ALA A 340 -12.79 -0.47 5.89
C ALA A 340 -11.46 -1.11 6.30
N HIS A 341 -10.69 -0.37 7.12
CA HIS A 341 -9.68 -0.97 7.97
C HIS A 341 -10.36 -1.50 9.24
N VAL A 342 -10.07 -2.75 9.61
CA VAL A 342 -10.71 -3.44 10.75
C VAL A 342 -9.65 -4.07 11.65
N SER A 343 -9.86 -4.05 12.96
CA SER A 343 -8.99 -4.71 13.94
C SER A 343 -9.55 -6.05 14.45
N SER A 344 -10.83 -6.31 14.22
CA SER A 344 -11.52 -7.55 14.62
C SER A 344 -12.06 -8.32 13.41
N CYS A 345 -12.48 -9.57 13.63
CA CYS A 345 -13.33 -10.30 12.68
C CYS A 345 -14.79 -9.87 12.85
N ASN A 346 -15.69 -10.39 12.01
CA ASN A 346 -17.11 -10.21 12.19
C ASN A 346 -17.57 -10.70 13.58
N ILE A 347 -17.91 -9.75 14.45
CA ILE A 347 -18.35 -10.00 15.84
C ILE A 347 -19.76 -10.58 15.91
N LEU A 348 -20.53 -10.45 14.83
CA LEU A 348 -21.92 -10.88 14.80
C LEU A 348 -22.07 -12.36 14.46
N LYS A 349 -21.02 -13.09 14.05
CA LYS A 349 -21.09 -14.51 13.64
C LYS A 349 -22.00 -15.33 14.59
N PRO A 350 -23.27 -15.64 14.22
CA PRO A 350 -24.13 -16.45 15.06
C PRO A 350 -24.39 -17.80 14.38
N ALA A 351 -24.60 -18.85 15.17
CA ALA A 351 -25.01 -20.16 14.69
C ALA A 351 -26.43 -20.19 14.05
N ARG A 352 -27.11 -19.04 13.91
CA ARG A 352 -28.39 -18.85 13.20
C ARG A 352 -28.73 -17.36 13.11
N PRO A 353 -29.45 -16.88 12.08
CA PRO A 353 -29.90 -15.51 12.01
C PRO A 353 -31.02 -15.26 13.02
N THR A 354 -30.74 -14.53 14.10
CA THR A 354 -31.78 -13.85 14.89
C THR A 354 -32.19 -12.61 14.10
N ALA A 355 -33.37 -12.67 13.45
CA ALA A 355 -33.97 -11.49 12.86
C ALA A 355 -34.09 -10.39 13.93
N LEU A 356 -33.71 -9.16 13.59
CA LEU A 356 -34.04 -8.00 14.41
C LEU A 356 -35.58 -7.99 14.59
N PRO A 357 -36.10 -7.79 15.81
CA PRO A 357 -37.53 -7.75 16.03
C PRO A 357 -38.13 -6.64 15.15
N ILE A 358 -38.93 -7.05 14.16
CA ILE A 358 -39.80 -6.15 13.43
C ILE A 358 -40.70 -5.53 14.49
N ARG A 359 -40.61 -4.21 14.68
CA ARG A 359 -41.58 -3.49 15.52
C ARG A 359 -42.97 -3.84 14.98
N SER A 360 -43.80 -4.46 15.84
CA SER A 360 -45.19 -4.73 15.51
C SER A 360 -45.84 -3.43 15.02
N PRO A 361 -46.64 -3.47 13.93
CA PRO A 361 -47.39 -2.30 13.52
C PRO A 361 -48.26 -1.83 14.71
N PRO A 362 -48.43 -0.51 14.91
CA PRO A 362 -49.29 0.00 15.96
C PRO A 362 -50.69 -0.63 15.80
N PRO A 363 -51.36 -1.01 16.90
CA PRO A 363 -52.69 -1.59 16.80
C PRO A 363 -53.59 -0.62 16.02
N SER A 364 -54.23 -1.13 14.98
CA SER A 364 -55.24 -0.40 14.22
C SER A 364 -56.37 -0.05 15.19
N GLY A 365 -56.32 1.17 15.72
CA GLY A 365 -57.39 1.73 16.54
C GLY A 365 -58.68 1.73 15.72
N LYS A 366 -59.71 1.10 16.27
CA LYS A 366 -61.09 1.24 15.78
C LYS A 366 -61.58 2.65 16.11
N GLU A 367 -61.14 3.64 15.34
CA GLU A 367 -61.78 4.96 15.31
C GLU A 367 -62.21 5.23 13.88
N ASN A 368 -63.46 4.84 13.59
CA ASN A 368 -64.39 5.52 12.67
C ASN A 368 -65.64 4.65 12.46
N VAL A 369 -66.40 4.39 13.53
CA VAL A 369 -67.84 4.11 13.42
C VAL A 369 -68.53 4.71 14.64
N GLN A 370 -68.83 6.01 14.61
CA GLN A 370 -70.03 6.62 15.20
C GLN A 370 -70.01 8.14 14.97
N GLY A 371 -70.83 8.59 14.03
CA GLY A 371 -70.98 10.01 13.70
C GLY A 371 -71.85 10.25 12.48
N ALA A 372 -73.00 9.58 12.41
CA ALA A 372 -74.08 9.94 11.49
C ALA A 372 -75.42 9.68 12.20
N ARG A 373 -75.92 10.71 12.87
CA ARG A 373 -77.34 10.96 13.09
C ARG A 373 -77.60 12.44 12.89
#